data_AF-A0A2G6EA75-F1
#
_entry.id   AF-A0A2G6EA75-F1
#
_cell.length_a   1.000
_cell.length_b   1.000
_cell.length_c   1.000
_cell.angle_alpha   90.00
_cell.angle_beta   90.00
_cell.angle_gamma   90.00
#
_symmetry.space_group_name_H-M   'P 1'
#
loop_
_entity.id
_entity.type
_entity.pdbx_description
1 polymer ?
#
loop_
_entity_poly.entity_id
_entity_poly.type
_entity_poly.pdbx_seq_one_letter_code
_entity_poly.pdbx_strand_id
1 'polypeptide(L)'
;MKLLKTLSVLLLAFTILKANPSKININFADTLDANAVLVEASLFFEAYKIKQYEMWTINKGLNVVNNDPNFQNNKYKIYRKIDKVIFEVYKDSATTDEMKNQLADTALYLYEKGIKYDPEYKGTFMAKKAYVLNEWKKAPLEEAIAAYEEAFASGQEISNEVYYLAQLAGLYEDNIADDNDYQMQALDIYLKIADMEPDNALWQSKIKNLAEDDNQLQDFMKKSWYSDKENSEKAWTYAKYCKRNQDYKSAIEPLKFLIEKNPDVINYWKEIASAYQKIGKSDLAVKSYKELIDLQPKNRDSYFNLALLYKDMGQFSVARSYLQKAARVSPGWDYPLYIEAQLYEQSARNCGFEFEDKLVYLLAVETYKKVARMEGVHASQAADRVNALSGSIPTSEEYFFRKIKNGQEIKINGKCYDWINKTVSAKF
;
A
#
# COMPACT_ATOMS: atom_id res chain seq x y z
N MET A 1 6.29 -41.92 10.08
CA MET A 1 6.83 -41.97 11.46
C MET A 1 6.74 -40.55 11.99
N LYS A 2 5.96 -40.37 13.06
CA LYS A 2 5.40 -39.10 13.55
C LYS A 2 6.49 -38.08 13.90
N LEU A 3 6.25 -36.81 13.57
CA LEU A 3 6.51 -35.67 14.48
C LEU A 3 5.66 -34.48 14.01
N LEU A 4 4.46 -34.40 14.60
CA LEU A 4 3.69 -33.17 14.69
C LEU A 4 4.56 -32.12 15.42
N LYS A 5 4.82 -30.97 14.80
CA LYS A 5 5.02 -29.71 15.52
C LYS A 5 3.80 -28.85 15.24
N THR A 6 2.81 -29.08 16.08
CA THR A 6 1.67 -28.20 16.34
C THR A 6 2.14 -26.77 16.53
N LEU A 7 1.33 -25.81 16.04
CA LEU A 7 1.22 -24.48 16.61
C LEU A 7 1.23 -24.61 18.14
N SER A 8 2.36 -24.34 18.77
CA SER A 8 2.36 -23.86 20.14
C SER A 8 2.02 -22.38 20.06
N VAL A 9 0.72 -22.10 19.95
CA VAL A 9 0.15 -21.01 20.73
C VAL A 9 0.60 -21.33 22.15
N LEU A 10 1.69 -20.69 22.60
CA LEU A 10 1.97 -20.60 24.01
C LEU A 10 0.83 -19.74 24.58
N LEU A 11 -0.27 -20.42 24.91
CA LEU A 11 -0.93 -20.20 26.18
C LEU A 11 0.17 -20.42 27.24
N LEU A 12 1.03 -19.42 27.41
CA LEU A 12 1.50 -19.12 28.75
C LEU A 12 0.22 -18.78 29.48
N ALA A 13 -0.34 -19.81 30.12
CA ALA A 13 -0.95 -19.60 31.42
C ALA A 13 0.14 -18.95 32.28
N PHE A 14 0.33 -17.65 32.10
CA PHE A 14 0.57 -16.79 33.23
C PHE A 14 -0.62 -17.09 34.13
N THR A 15 -0.41 -18.01 35.08
CA THR A 15 -0.76 -17.65 36.44
C THR A 15 -0.23 -16.25 36.59
N ILE A 16 -1.11 -15.28 36.33
CA ILE A 16 -1.01 -13.96 36.90
C ILE A 16 -0.95 -14.31 38.39
N LEU A 17 0.26 -14.49 38.91
CA LEU A 17 0.58 -13.90 40.19
C LEU A 17 0.00 -12.52 39.99
N LYS A 18 -1.20 -12.31 40.55
CA LYS A 18 -1.68 -10.98 40.83
C LYS A 18 -0.53 -10.44 41.64
N ALA A 19 0.40 -9.75 40.96
CA ALA A 19 1.26 -8.79 41.56
C ALA A 19 0.25 -7.93 42.26
N ASN A 20 0.12 -8.20 43.55
CA ASN A 20 -0.82 -7.56 44.43
C ASN A 20 -0.49 -6.09 44.20
N PRO A 21 -1.35 -5.29 43.54
CA PRO A 21 -0.97 -3.97 43.09
C PRO A 21 -0.48 -3.29 44.34
N SER A 22 0.84 -3.07 44.38
CA SER A 22 1.54 -2.55 45.55
C SER A 22 0.71 -1.36 45.98
N LYS A 23 0.05 -1.46 47.15
CA LYS A 23 -1.00 -0.57 47.60
C LYS A 23 -0.69 0.84 47.12
N ILE A 24 -1.35 1.25 46.03
CA ILE A 24 -1.18 2.58 45.48
C ILE A 24 -1.72 3.48 46.57
N ASN A 25 -0.82 4.16 47.29
CA ASN A 25 -1.15 4.90 48.49
C ASN A 25 -1.69 6.28 48.08
N ILE A 26 -2.78 6.28 47.31
CA ILE A 26 -3.57 7.48 47.06
C ILE A 26 -4.52 7.61 48.24
N ASN A 27 -4.30 8.64 49.06
CA ASN A 27 -5.28 9.06 50.07
C ASN A 27 -6.50 9.61 49.34
N PHE A 28 -7.49 8.76 49.11
CA PHE A 28 -8.79 9.19 48.59
C PHE A 28 -9.60 9.84 49.73
N ALA A 29 -10.25 10.96 49.44
CA ALA A 29 -11.25 11.53 50.33
C ALA A 29 -12.46 10.59 50.47
N ASP A 30 -13.24 10.78 51.54
CA ASP A 30 -14.50 10.08 51.83
C ASP A 30 -15.42 9.98 50.60
N THR A 31 -16.27 8.95 50.56
CA THR A 31 -17.30 8.78 49.51
C THR A 31 -18.10 10.08 49.35
N LEU A 32 -18.05 10.68 48.15
CA LEU A 32 -18.68 11.96 47.87
C LEU A 32 -20.15 11.77 47.46
N ASP A 33 -21.02 12.67 47.91
CA ASP A 33 -22.38 12.77 47.37
C ASP A 33 -22.38 13.44 45.97
N ALA A 34 -23.52 13.36 45.28
CA ALA A 34 -23.65 13.86 43.91
C ALA A 34 -23.37 15.38 43.78
N ASN A 35 -23.71 16.18 44.80
CA ASN A 35 -23.45 17.62 44.77
C ASN A 35 -21.96 17.91 44.95
N ALA A 36 -21.29 17.20 45.86
CA ALA A 36 -19.85 17.28 46.05
C ALA A 36 -19.09 16.87 44.78
N VAL A 37 -19.54 15.85 44.05
CA VAL A 37 -18.97 15.48 42.74
C VAL A 37 -19.08 16.61 41.73
N LEU A 38 -20.21 17.33 41.67
CA LEU A 38 -20.38 18.49 40.77
C LEU A 38 -19.46 19.66 41.16
N VAL A 39 -19.19 19.86 42.45
CA VAL A 39 -18.23 20.87 42.93
C VAL A 39 -16.81 20.50 42.49
N GLU A 40 -16.38 19.25 42.72
CA GLU A 40 -15.06 18.76 42.28
C GLU A 40 -14.90 18.87 40.77
N ALA A 41 -15.94 18.53 40.00
CA ALA A 41 -15.95 18.69 38.55
C ALA A 41 -15.82 20.16 38.13
N SER A 42 -16.58 21.06 38.75
CA SER A 42 -16.52 22.50 38.44
C SER A 42 -15.12 23.07 38.71
N LEU A 43 -14.53 22.72 39.87
CA LEU A 43 -13.16 23.12 40.22
C LEU A 43 -12.13 22.58 39.23
N PHE A 44 -12.24 21.30 38.85
CA PHE A 44 -11.37 20.69 37.85
C PHE A 44 -11.48 21.41 36.49
N PHE A 45 -12.69 21.63 35.99
CA PHE A 45 -12.87 22.21 34.66
C PHE A 45 -12.47 23.69 34.59
N GLU A 46 -12.70 24.48 35.65
CA GLU A 46 -12.22 25.87 35.70
C GLU A 46 -10.69 25.91 35.77
N ALA A 47 -10.07 25.12 36.64
CA ALA A 47 -8.60 25.01 36.73
C ALA A 47 -7.98 24.57 35.39
N TYR A 48 -8.59 23.57 34.75
CA TYR A 48 -8.17 23.10 33.42
C TYR A 48 -8.29 24.22 32.37
N LYS A 49 -9.36 25.00 32.39
CA LYS A 49 -9.62 26.10 31.43
C LYS A 49 -8.60 27.22 31.57
N ILE A 50 -8.23 27.58 32.80
CA ILE A 50 -7.21 28.60 33.07
C ILE A 50 -5.77 28.05 33.01
N LYS A 51 -5.60 26.77 32.64
CA LYS A 51 -4.32 26.05 32.57
C LYS A 51 -3.55 26.03 33.90
N GLN A 52 -4.27 26.02 35.02
CA GLN A 52 -3.69 25.73 36.34
C GLN A 52 -3.45 24.23 36.43
N TYR A 53 -2.31 23.77 35.91
CA TYR A 53 -1.94 22.37 35.88
C TYR A 53 -1.02 22.05 37.06
N GLU A 54 -1.62 21.49 38.10
CA GLU A 54 -0.96 21.18 39.36
C GLU A 54 -1.52 19.85 39.91
N MET A 55 -0.84 19.26 40.91
CA MET A 55 -1.32 18.05 41.60
C MET A 55 -2.73 18.23 42.17
N TRP A 56 -3.06 19.43 42.65
CA TRP A 56 -4.40 19.75 43.12
C TRP A 56 -5.45 19.57 42.02
N THR A 57 -5.19 20.05 40.81
CA THR A 57 -6.09 19.90 39.65
C THR A 57 -6.29 18.43 39.29
N ILE A 58 -5.22 17.64 39.30
CA ILE A 58 -5.28 16.18 39.08
C ILE A 58 -6.21 15.54 40.12
N ASN A 59 -6.03 15.87 41.41
CA ASN A 59 -6.84 15.34 42.49
C ASN A 59 -8.32 15.71 42.34
N LYS A 60 -8.65 16.94 41.93
CA LYS A 60 -10.04 17.33 41.63
C LYS A 60 -10.66 16.47 40.55
N GLY A 61 -9.93 16.22 39.45
CA GLY A 61 -10.40 15.33 38.40
C GLY A 61 -10.56 13.87 38.87
N LEU A 62 -9.60 13.35 39.62
CA LEU A 62 -9.65 11.99 40.18
C LEU A 62 -10.83 11.79 41.11
N ASN A 63 -11.13 12.75 41.98
CA ASN A 63 -12.30 12.71 42.87
C ASN A 63 -13.60 12.53 42.10
N VAL A 64 -13.75 13.18 40.93
CA VAL A 64 -14.90 12.99 40.04
C VAL A 64 -14.96 11.57 39.52
N VAL A 65 -13.92 11.09 38.83
CA VAL A 65 -13.93 9.75 38.17
C VAL A 65 -13.87 8.57 39.15
N ASN A 66 -13.63 8.83 40.43
CA ASN A 66 -13.68 7.84 41.49
C ASN A 66 -15.09 7.67 42.06
N ASN A 67 -15.85 8.75 42.17
CA ASN A 67 -17.20 8.74 42.74
C ASN A 67 -18.30 8.64 41.66
N ASP A 68 -18.03 9.16 40.46
CA ASP A 68 -18.88 9.01 39.27
C ASP A 68 -18.02 8.66 38.04
N PRO A 69 -17.65 7.37 37.85
CA PRO A 69 -16.81 6.94 36.73
C PRO A 69 -17.43 7.20 35.35
N ASN A 70 -18.76 7.30 35.27
CA ASN A 70 -19.49 7.60 34.03
C ASN A 70 -19.95 9.07 34.01
N PHE A 71 -19.21 9.98 34.68
CA PHE A 71 -19.60 11.37 34.84
C PHE A 71 -20.15 11.98 33.56
N GLN A 72 -21.44 12.33 33.60
CA GLN A 72 -22.18 12.94 32.49
C GLN A 72 -22.06 12.16 31.17
N ASN A 73 -22.04 10.83 31.26
CA ASN A 73 -21.81 9.90 30.15
C ASN A 73 -20.53 10.23 29.35
N ASN A 74 -19.48 10.66 30.05
CA ASN A 74 -18.20 11.06 29.49
C ASN A 74 -18.27 12.18 28.43
N LYS A 75 -19.37 12.95 28.38
CA LYS A 75 -19.56 14.07 27.43
C LYS A 75 -18.42 15.11 27.49
N TYR A 76 -17.82 15.28 28.67
CA TYR A 76 -16.76 16.26 28.92
C TYR A 76 -15.34 15.70 28.71
N LYS A 77 -15.20 14.42 28.33
CA LYS A 77 -13.91 13.74 28.08
C LYS A 77 -12.95 13.91 29.26
N ILE A 78 -13.46 13.72 30.47
CA ILE A 78 -12.75 14.07 31.71
C ILE A 78 -11.45 13.28 31.86
N TYR A 79 -11.45 11.98 31.53
CA TYR A 79 -10.25 11.13 31.55
C TYR A 79 -9.13 11.70 30.67
N ARG A 80 -9.44 12.11 29.43
CA ARG A 80 -8.48 12.70 28.48
C ARG A 80 -7.91 14.03 29.00
N LYS A 81 -8.72 14.80 29.73
CA LYS A 81 -8.29 16.07 30.33
C LYS A 81 -7.40 15.85 31.54
N ILE A 82 -7.74 14.92 32.43
CA ILE A 82 -6.90 14.58 33.60
C ILE A 82 -5.54 14.09 33.10
N ASP A 83 -5.52 13.19 32.11
CA ASP A 83 -4.31 12.71 31.44
C ASP A 83 -3.44 13.87 30.92
N LYS A 84 -4.05 14.85 30.24
CA LYS A 84 -3.32 16.04 29.82
C LYS A 84 -2.68 16.79 31.00
N VAL A 85 -3.43 17.02 32.09
CA VAL A 85 -2.88 17.71 33.27
C VAL A 85 -1.71 16.91 33.86
N ILE A 86 -1.84 15.58 33.98
CA ILE A 86 -0.77 14.70 34.46
C ILE A 86 0.51 14.89 33.63
N PHE A 87 0.41 14.88 32.30
CA PHE A 87 1.56 15.05 31.43
C PHE A 87 2.22 16.44 31.55
N GLU A 88 1.42 17.50 31.70
CA GLU A 88 1.95 18.86 31.85
C GLU A 88 2.69 19.00 33.20
N VAL A 89 2.11 18.47 34.29
CA VAL A 89 2.78 18.45 35.60
C VAL A 89 4.05 17.59 35.53
N TYR A 90 4.02 16.42 34.88
CA TYR A 90 5.19 15.54 34.77
C TYR A 90 6.39 16.22 34.07
N LYS A 91 6.11 17.05 33.06
CA LYS A 91 7.12 17.77 32.27
C LYS A 91 7.64 19.04 32.94
N ASP A 92 6.96 19.54 33.97
CA ASP A 92 7.38 20.74 34.67
C ASP A 92 8.75 20.53 35.34
N SER A 93 9.65 21.49 35.15
CA SER A 93 10.99 21.48 35.76
C SER A 93 10.97 21.45 37.29
N ALA A 94 9.89 21.90 37.93
CA ALA A 94 9.71 21.87 39.38
C ALA A 94 9.28 20.49 39.90
N THR A 95 8.90 19.55 39.02
CA THR A 95 8.42 18.23 39.41
C THR A 95 9.59 17.33 39.80
N THR A 96 9.63 16.96 41.08
CA THR A 96 10.66 16.09 41.65
C THR A 96 10.51 14.64 41.16
N ASP A 97 11.56 13.83 41.29
CA ASP A 97 11.50 12.42 40.91
C ASP A 97 10.47 11.62 41.73
N GLU A 98 10.27 11.99 42.99
CA GLU A 98 9.20 11.42 43.83
C GLU A 98 7.82 11.74 43.23
N MET A 99 7.58 13.00 42.85
CA MET A 99 6.34 13.41 42.19
C MET A 99 6.16 12.70 40.84
N LYS A 100 7.23 12.53 40.06
CA LYS A 100 7.19 11.80 38.78
C LYS A 100 6.76 10.34 38.98
N ASN A 101 7.28 9.68 40.01
CA ASN A 101 6.86 8.32 40.35
C ASN A 101 5.37 8.26 40.73
N GLN A 102 4.89 9.20 41.55
CA GLN A 102 3.47 9.31 41.92
C GLN A 102 2.57 9.58 40.71
N LEU A 103 3.01 10.46 39.80
CA LEU A 103 2.30 10.78 38.57
C LEU A 103 2.22 9.59 37.63
N ALA A 104 3.27 8.77 37.55
CA ALA A 104 3.26 7.55 36.76
C ALA A 104 2.24 6.54 37.28
N ASP A 105 2.20 6.29 38.60
CA ASP A 105 1.19 5.41 39.20
C ASP A 105 -0.23 5.96 39.00
N THR A 106 -0.38 7.29 39.09
CA THR A 106 -1.66 7.99 38.85
C THR A 106 -2.11 7.88 37.39
N ALA A 107 -1.19 8.00 36.43
CA ALA A 107 -1.48 7.85 35.01
C ALA A 107 -1.96 6.43 34.69
N LEU A 108 -1.24 5.41 35.17
CA LEU A 108 -1.61 4.01 34.95
C LEU A 108 -3.00 3.71 35.53
N TYR A 109 -3.28 4.16 36.76
CA TYR A 109 -4.59 4.06 37.37
C TYR A 109 -5.68 4.74 36.54
N LEU A 110 -5.42 5.96 36.06
CA LEU A 110 -6.35 6.71 35.22
C LEU A 110 -6.66 5.95 33.92
N TYR A 111 -5.65 5.34 33.30
CA TYR A 111 -5.82 4.61 32.03
C TYR A 111 -6.61 3.33 32.21
N GLU A 112 -6.42 2.59 33.30
CA GLU A 112 -7.26 1.42 33.61
C GLU A 112 -8.74 1.80 33.70
N LYS A 113 -9.04 2.98 34.29
CA LYS A 113 -10.41 3.51 34.29
C LYS A 113 -10.85 4.02 32.92
N GLY A 114 -10.01 4.77 32.23
CA GLY A 114 -10.29 5.32 30.90
C GLY A 114 -10.62 4.23 29.88
N ILE A 115 -9.90 3.11 29.90
CA ILE A 115 -10.17 1.93 29.05
C ILE A 115 -11.59 1.38 29.26
N LYS A 116 -12.13 1.49 30.47
CA LYS A 116 -13.48 1.00 30.82
C LYS A 116 -14.58 2.02 30.56
N TYR A 117 -14.33 3.30 30.84
CA TYR A 117 -15.36 4.35 30.90
C TYR A 117 -15.26 5.41 29.80
N ASP A 118 -14.22 5.36 28.96
CA ASP A 118 -14.05 6.17 27.73
C ASP A 118 -13.67 5.28 26.54
N PRO A 119 -14.60 4.41 26.06
CA PRO A 119 -14.30 3.41 25.05
C PRO A 119 -13.85 4.00 23.71
N GLU A 120 -14.27 5.22 23.37
CA GLU A 120 -13.83 5.94 22.17
C GLU A 120 -12.33 6.28 22.17
N TYR A 121 -11.70 6.34 23.34
CA TYR A 121 -10.27 6.65 23.48
C TYR A 121 -9.47 5.49 24.05
N LYS A 122 -10.08 4.30 24.08
CA LYS A 122 -9.51 3.09 24.67
C LYS A 122 -8.16 2.75 24.07
N GLY A 123 -8.04 2.71 22.74
CA GLY A 123 -6.78 2.39 22.06
C GLY A 123 -5.66 3.33 22.47
N THR A 124 -5.94 4.64 22.49
CA THR A 124 -4.96 5.64 22.94
C THR A 124 -4.57 5.47 24.41
N PHE A 125 -5.49 5.12 25.31
CA PHE A 125 -5.14 4.83 26.71
C PHE A 125 -4.26 3.58 26.84
N MET A 126 -4.48 2.54 26.04
CA MET A 126 -3.62 1.35 26.01
C MET A 126 -2.20 1.71 25.54
N ALA A 127 -2.07 2.48 24.45
CA ALA A 127 -0.77 2.92 23.95
C ALA A 127 -0.04 3.85 24.95
N LYS A 128 -0.78 4.76 25.61
CA LYS A 128 -0.23 5.60 26.68
C LYS A 128 0.20 4.82 27.91
N LYS A 129 -0.54 3.76 28.28
CA LYS A 129 -0.14 2.85 29.36
C LYS A 129 1.23 2.23 29.05
N ALA A 130 1.40 1.70 27.85
CA ALA A 130 2.68 1.14 27.40
C ALA A 130 3.81 2.19 27.46
N TYR A 131 3.55 3.41 26.98
CA TYR A 131 4.49 4.53 27.07
C TYR A 131 4.90 4.87 28.51
N VAL A 132 3.95 4.96 29.45
CA VAL A 132 4.25 5.27 30.85
C VAL A 132 5.03 4.14 31.51
N LEU A 133 4.71 2.88 31.20
CA LEU A 133 5.48 1.73 31.68
C LEU A 133 6.94 1.81 31.19
N ASN A 134 7.15 2.14 29.93
CA ASN A 134 8.47 2.26 29.33
C ASN A 134 9.25 3.47 29.87
N GLU A 135 8.75 4.68 29.61
CA GLU A 135 9.51 5.92 29.79
C GLU A 135 9.54 6.40 31.24
N TRP A 136 8.46 6.20 31.99
CA TRP A 136 8.32 6.79 33.33
C TRP A 136 8.64 5.77 34.41
N LYS A 137 8.07 4.56 34.31
CA LYS A 137 8.32 3.48 35.28
C LYS A 137 9.61 2.72 35.00
N LYS A 138 10.14 2.77 33.78
CA LYS A 138 11.29 1.95 33.34
C LYS A 138 11.06 0.48 33.67
N ALA A 139 9.86 0.01 33.34
CA ALA A 139 9.47 -1.39 33.51
C ALA A 139 10.42 -2.31 32.73
N PRO A 140 10.49 -3.61 33.07
CA PRO A 140 11.18 -4.59 32.25
C PRO A 140 10.79 -4.47 30.77
N LEU A 141 11.77 -4.64 29.88
CA LEU A 141 11.61 -4.44 28.44
C LEU A 141 10.43 -5.24 27.87
N GLU A 142 10.32 -6.50 28.26
CA GLU A 142 9.28 -7.42 27.79
C GLU A 142 7.89 -6.98 28.26
N GLU A 143 7.78 -6.36 29.44
CA GLU A 143 6.52 -5.81 29.93
C GLU A 143 6.10 -4.58 29.11
N ALA A 144 7.04 -3.70 28.79
CA ALA A 144 6.78 -2.52 27.96
C ALA A 144 6.38 -2.91 26.52
N ILE A 145 7.13 -3.84 25.90
CA ILE A 145 6.83 -4.35 24.55
C ILE A 145 5.45 -5.00 24.52
N ALA A 146 5.15 -5.91 25.48
CA ALA A 146 3.86 -6.59 25.53
C ALA A 146 2.68 -5.61 25.67
N ALA A 147 2.85 -4.53 26.43
CA ALA A 147 1.82 -3.51 26.57
C ALA A 147 1.56 -2.75 25.26
N TYR A 148 2.61 -2.45 24.48
CA TYR A 148 2.45 -1.84 23.16
C TYR A 148 1.81 -2.80 22.16
N GLU A 149 2.27 -4.05 22.10
CA GLU A 149 1.69 -5.09 21.25
C GLU A 149 0.20 -5.30 21.56
N GLU A 150 -0.19 -5.35 22.84
CA GLU A 150 -1.58 -5.44 23.26
C GLU A 150 -2.41 -4.23 22.75
N ALA A 151 -1.85 -3.03 22.84
CA ALA A 151 -2.50 -1.82 22.34
C ALA A 151 -2.79 -1.90 20.84
N PHE A 152 -1.81 -2.30 20.02
CA PHE A 152 -1.99 -2.39 18.56
C PHE A 152 -2.82 -3.61 18.13
N ALA A 153 -2.72 -4.73 18.84
CA ALA A 153 -3.52 -5.93 18.57
C ALA A 153 -5.01 -5.74 18.91
N SER A 154 -5.35 -4.74 19.73
CA SER A 154 -6.75 -4.44 20.11
C SER A 154 -7.63 -3.98 18.94
N GLY A 155 -7.03 -3.54 17.83
CA GLY A 155 -7.72 -2.97 16.68
C GLY A 155 -8.49 -1.66 16.97
N GLN A 156 -8.29 -1.06 18.14
CA GLN A 156 -8.89 0.22 18.51
C GLN A 156 -8.16 1.38 17.85
N GLU A 157 -8.86 2.48 17.57
CA GLU A 157 -8.24 3.71 17.10
C GLU A 157 -7.25 4.26 18.16
N ILE A 158 -6.05 4.61 17.70
CA ILE A 158 -4.99 5.19 18.54
C ILE A 158 -4.66 6.58 18.00
N SER A 159 -4.94 7.61 18.79
CA SER A 159 -4.52 8.97 18.45
C SER A 159 -2.98 9.06 18.47
N ASN A 160 -2.41 9.69 17.45
CA ASN A 160 -0.96 9.71 17.21
C ASN A 160 -0.36 8.29 17.05
N GLU A 161 -1.04 7.40 16.32
CA GLU A 161 -0.61 6.01 16.10
C GLU A 161 0.86 5.91 15.67
N VAL A 162 1.30 6.70 14.69
CA VAL A 162 2.69 6.72 14.20
C VAL A 162 3.70 6.96 15.33
N TYR A 163 3.39 7.84 16.27
CA TYR A 163 4.27 8.13 17.40
C TYR A 163 4.47 6.88 18.26
N TYR A 164 3.40 6.20 18.66
CA TYR A 164 3.48 5.02 19.50
C TYR A 164 4.06 3.81 18.76
N LEU A 165 3.79 3.67 17.45
CA LEU A 165 4.43 2.66 16.61
C LEU A 165 5.95 2.88 16.57
N ALA A 166 6.39 4.14 16.41
CA ALA A 166 7.81 4.47 16.41
C ALA A 166 8.48 4.19 17.78
N GLN A 167 7.75 4.36 18.89
CA GLN A 167 8.25 3.96 20.22
C GLN A 167 8.48 2.44 20.30
N LEU A 168 7.49 1.63 19.87
CA LEU A 168 7.63 0.18 19.84
C LEU A 168 8.76 -0.28 18.91
N ALA A 169 8.83 0.28 17.69
CA ALA A 169 9.89 -0.03 16.74
C ALA A 169 11.28 0.32 17.29
N GLY A 170 11.40 1.45 17.99
CA GLY A 170 12.62 1.85 18.68
C GLY A 170 13.03 0.86 19.76
N LEU A 171 12.08 0.36 20.56
CA LEU A 171 12.38 -0.67 21.57
C LEU A 171 12.93 -1.95 20.95
N TYR A 172 12.38 -2.40 19.82
CA TYR A 172 12.94 -3.53 19.10
C TYR A 172 14.33 -3.21 18.52
N GLU A 173 14.49 -2.07 17.84
CA GLU A 173 15.75 -1.64 17.23
C GLU A 173 16.90 -1.54 18.25
N ASP A 174 16.64 -0.95 19.41
CA ASP A 174 17.64 -0.73 20.45
C ASP A 174 18.07 -2.03 21.15
N ASN A 175 17.31 -3.12 20.99
CA ASN A 175 17.53 -4.41 21.66
C ASN A 175 17.69 -5.58 20.69
N ILE A 176 18.12 -5.31 19.45
CA ILE A 176 18.46 -6.37 18.48
C ILE A 176 19.57 -7.26 19.02
N ALA A 177 19.35 -8.58 18.99
CA ALA A 177 20.32 -9.60 19.35
C ALA A 177 20.23 -10.80 18.38
N ASP A 178 21.28 -11.63 18.37
CA ASP A 178 21.38 -12.77 17.43
C ASP A 178 20.30 -13.86 17.66
N ASP A 179 19.71 -13.92 18.85
CA ASP A 179 18.76 -14.95 19.28
C ASP A 179 17.30 -14.47 19.30
N ASN A 180 17.02 -13.24 18.88
CA ASN A 180 15.68 -12.69 18.78
C ASN A 180 15.31 -12.28 17.34
N ASP A 181 14.04 -11.93 17.13
CA ASP A 181 13.50 -11.49 15.85
C ASP A 181 13.24 -9.97 15.80
N TYR A 182 13.83 -9.20 16.72
CA TYR A 182 13.51 -7.77 16.89
C TYR A 182 13.89 -6.94 15.67
N GLN A 183 14.94 -7.30 14.94
CA GLN A 183 15.26 -6.65 13.67
C GLN A 183 14.08 -6.74 12.69
N MET A 184 13.43 -7.90 12.62
CA MET A 184 12.27 -8.12 11.76
C MET A 184 11.04 -7.35 12.27
N GLN A 185 10.79 -7.35 13.58
CA GLN A 185 9.67 -6.61 14.18
C GLN A 185 9.82 -5.09 13.97
N ALA A 186 11.02 -4.54 14.17
CA ALA A 186 11.32 -3.13 13.92
C ALA A 186 11.12 -2.76 12.44
N LEU A 187 11.64 -3.60 11.51
CA LEU A 187 11.46 -3.40 10.07
C LEU A 187 9.99 -3.42 9.66
N ASP A 188 9.21 -4.41 10.13
CA ASP A 188 7.78 -4.51 9.81
C ASP A 188 7.03 -3.24 10.24
N ILE A 189 7.32 -2.71 11.44
CA ILE A 189 6.68 -1.48 11.92
C ILE A 189 7.16 -0.26 11.14
N TYR A 190 8.46 -0.08 10.89
CA TYR A 190 8.95 1.06 10.13
C TYR A 190 8.44 1.10 8.70
N LEU A 191 8.25 -0.07 8.07
CA LEU A 191 7.60 -0.17 6.76
C LEU A 191 6.14 0.27 6.81
N LYS A 192 5.38 -0.16 7.82
CA LYS A 192 4.00 0.30 8.04
C LYS A 192 3.97 1.81 8.21
N ILE A 193 4.86 2.38 9.03
CA ILE A 193 4.93 3.82 9.24
C ILE A 193 5.30 4.55 7.93
N ALA A 194 6.25 4.03 7.15
CA ALA A 194 6.63 4.63 5.87
C ALA A 194 5.49 4.64 4.83
N ASP A 195 4.59 3.65 4.86
CA ASP A 195 3.38 3.66 4.04
C ASP A 195 2.35 4.70 4.54
N MET A 196 2.32 5.00 5.84
CA MET A 196 1.47 6.06 6.43
C MET A 196 2.03 7.47 6.20
N GLU A 197 3.36 7.63 6.20
CA GLU A 197 4.08 8.89 6.02
C GLU A 197 5.12 8.81 4.88
N PRO A 198 4.70 8.73 3.61
CA PRO A 198 5.60 8.45 2.48
C PRO A 198 6.63 9.55 2.22
N ASP A 199 6.34 10.79 2.61
CA ASP A 199 7.23 11.95 2.42
C ASP A 199 8.25 12.13 3.55
N ASN A 200 8.15 11.32 4.63
CA ASN A 200 9.04 11.42 5.77
C ASN A 200 10.31 10.58 5.56
N ALA A 201 11.41 11.25 5.23
CA ALA A 201 12.70 10.60 4.96
C ALA A 201 13.30 9.85 6.15
N LEU A 202 12.87 10.15 7.39
CA LEU A 202 13.35 9.46 8.59
C LEU A 202 13.07 7.96 8.51
N TRP A 203 11.88 7.55 8.09
CA TRP A 203 11.48 6.14 8.07
C TRP A 203 12.26 5.35 7.02
N GLN A 204 12.50 5.95 5.86
CA GLN A 204 13.37 5.37 4.84
C GLN A 204 14.81 5.21 5.35
N SER A 205 15.31 6.18 6.11
CA SER A 205 16.63 6.05 6.75
C SER A 205 16.67 4.94 7.79
N LYS A 206 15.64 4.81 8.62
CA LYS A 206 15.52 3.73 9.62
C LYS A 206 15.50 2.35 8.95
N ILE A 207 14.68 2.17 7.91
CA ILE A 207 14.62 0.93 7.14
C ILE A 207 15.97 0.60 6.52
N LYS A 208 16.62 1.57 5.88
CA LYS A 208 17.94 1.38 5.24
C LYS A 208 19.05 1.04 6.22
N ASN A 209 19.00 1.60 7.44
CA ASN A 209 19.99 1.26 8.46
C ASN A 209 19.80 -0.17 8.99
N LEU A 210 18.55 -0.65 9.04
CA LEU A 210 18.23 -2.01 9.48
C LEU A 210 18.42 -3.07 8.39
N ALA A 211 18.14 -2.72 7.14
CA ALA A 211 18.36 -3.56 5.97
C ALA A 211 19.33 -2.82 5.04
N GLU A 212 20.62 -3.14 5.18
CA GLU A 212 21.77 -2.47 4.56
C GLU A 212 21.57 -2.21 3.06
N ASP A 213 20.88 -3.14 2.39
CA ASP A 213 20.46 -3.01 1.00
C ASP A 213 19.07 -3.59 0.71
N ASP A 214 18.59 -3.32 -0.51
CA ASP A 214 17.28 -3.73 -1.00
C ASP A 214 17.14 -5.27 -1.11
N ASN A 215 18.24 -6.03 -1.28
CA ASN A 215 18.19 -7.50 -1.35
C ASN A 215 17.98 -8.10 0.04
N GLN A 216 18.71 -7.60 1.04
CA GLN A 216 18.53 -7.99 2.43
C GLN A 216 17.10 -7.69 2.89
N LEU A 217 16.56 -6.52 2.51
CA LEU A 217 15.18 -6.14 2.78
C LEU A 217 14.18 -7.12 2.14
N GLN A 218 14.40 -7.52 0.88
CA GLN A 218 13.58 -8.54 0.23
C GLN A 218 13.64 -9.89 0.97
N ASP A 219 14.81 -10.31 1.44
CA ASP A 219 14.97 -11.55 2.22
C ASP A 219 14.28 -11.47 3.57
N PHE A 220 14.26 -10.30 4.23
CA PHE A 220 13.47 -10.07 5.43
C PHE A 220 11.97 -10.20 5.14
N MET A 221 11.47 -9.56 4.07
CA MET A 221 10.05 -9.66 3.70
C MET A 221 9.64 -11.09 3.35
N LYS A 222 10.55 -11.84 2.73
CA LYS A 222 10.38 -13.28 2.50
C LYS A 222 10.23 -14.02 3.83
N LYS A 223 11.16 -13.85 4.76
CA LYS A 223 11.12 -14.50 6.09
C LYS A 223 9.86 -14.13 6.87
N SER A 224 9.48 -12.85 6.87
CA SER A 224 8.29 -12.34 7.55
C SER A 224 7.01 -12.98 7.00
N TRP A 225 6.86 -13.08 5.67
CA TRP A 225 5.71 -13.81 5.11
C TRP A 225 5.77 -15.32 5.35
N TYR A 226 6.96 -15.93 5.29
CA TYR A 226 7.09 -17.38 5.49
C TYR A 226 6.82 -17.81 6.94
N SER A 227 6.98 -16.92 7.93
CA SER A 227 6.60 -17.20 9.33
C SER A 227 5.09 -17.15 9.56
N ASP A 228 4.35 -16.39 8.75
CA ASP A 228 2.89 -16.31 8.76
C ASP A 228 2.34 -16.33 7.31
N LYS A 229 2.34 -17.52 6.71
CA LYS A 229 2.06 -17.70 5.27
C LYS A 229 0.63 -17.34 4.87
N GLU A 230 -0.29 -17.27 5.84
CA GLU A 230 -1.68 -16.91 5.62
C GLU A 230 -1.93 -15.39 5.65
N ASN A 231 -0.90 -14.59 5.98
CA ASN A 231 -1.00 -13.15 6.07
C ASN A 231 -0.89 -12.47 4.70
N SER A 232 -2.00 -11.88 4.24
CA SER A 232 -2.08 -11.19 2.95
C SER A 232 -1.26 -9.90 2.90
N GLU A 233 -1.17 -9.17 4.01
CA GLU A 233 -0.38 -7.94 4.06
C GLU A 233 1.11 -8.24 3.87
N LYS A 234 1.63 -9.22 4.60
CA LYS A 234 3.02 -9.67 4.46
C LYS A 234 3.32 -10.25 3.07
N ALA A 235 2.40 -11.04 2.51
CA ALA A 235 2.52 -11.54 1.14
C ALA A 235 2.63 -10.39 0.13
N TRP A 236 1.78 -9.37 0.28
CA TRP A 236 1.76 -8.21 -0.61
C TRP A 236 3.04 -7.39 -0.50
N THR A 237 3.53 -7.13 0.72
CA THR A 237 4.79 -6.44 0.95
C THR A 237 5.96 -7.21 0.32
N TYR A 238 6.04 -8.52 0.51
CA TYR A 238 7.07 -9.34 -0.13
C TYR A 238 7.01 -9.26 -1.66
N ALA A 239 5.82 -9.38 -2.25
CA ALA A 239 5.64 -9.23 -3.71
C ALA A 239 6.10 -7.85 -4.23
N LYS A 240 5.75 -6.76 -3.52
CA LYS A 240 6.17 -5.39 -3.88
C LYS A 240 7.70 -5.28 -3.93
N TYR A 241 8.39 -5.80 -2.92
CA TYR A 241 9.85 -5.72 -2.85
C TYR A 241 10.54 -6.59 -3.90
N CYS A 242 10.06 -7.80 -4.15
CA CYS A 242 10.53 -8.62 -5.27
C CYS A 242 10.43 -7.87 -6.60
N LYS A 243 9.30 -7.19 -6.86
CA LYS A 243 9.13 -6.40 -8.08
C LYS A 243 10.03 -5.18 -8.16
N ARG A 244 10.19 -4.45 -7.06
CA ARG A 244 11.11 -3.29 -6.96
C ARG A 244 12.54 -3.71 -7.31
N ASN A 245 12.97 -4.86 -6.81
CA ASN A 245 14.30 -5.43 -7.06
C ASN A 245 14.41 -6.15 -8.41
N GLN A 246 13.35 -6.11 -9.22
CA GLN A 246 13.25 -6.81 -10.51
C GLN A 246 13.35 -8.35 -10.40
N ASP A 247 13.22 -8.92 -9.20
CA ASP A 247 13.05 -10.36 -8.97
C ASP A 247 11.59 -10.77 -9.20
N TYR A 248 11.16 -10.65 -10.44
CA TYR A 248 9.80 -10.99 -10.86
C TYR A 248 9.46 -12.47 -10.67
N LYS A 249 10.46 -13.35 -10.56
CA LYS A 249 10.24 -14.78 -10.33
C LYS A 249 9.78 -15.03 -8.90
N SER A 250 10.44 -14.44 -7.92
CA SER A 250 10.06 -14.57 -6.51
C SER A 250 8.72 -13.90 -6.19
N ALA A 251 8.33 -12.86 -6.94
CA ALA A 251 7.03 -12.21 -6.79
C ALA A 251 5.83 -13.12 -7.11
N ILE A 252 6.01 -14.21 -7.87
CA ILE A 252 4.89 -15.03 -8.35
C ILE A 252 4.18 -15.79 -7.23
N GLU A 253 4.92 -16.39 -6.29
CA GLU A 253 4.32 -17.18 -5.20
C GLU A 253 3.39 -16.35 -4.31
N PRO A 254 3.82 -15.20 -3.74
CA PRO A 254 2.92 -14.37 -2.93
C PRO A 254 1.75 -13.80 -3.75
N LEU A 255 1.97 -13.41 -5.02
CA LEU A 255 0.89 -12.89 -5.87
C LEU A 255 -0.18 -13.96 -6.17
N LYS A 256 0.22 -15.22 -6.40
CA LYS A 256 -0.73 -16.32 -6.54
C LYS A 256 -1.55 -16.52 -5.28
N PHE A 257 -0.88 -16.58 -4.13
CA PHE A 257 -1.55 -16.70 -2.84
C PHE A 257 -2.60 -15.59 -2.64
N LEU A 258 -2.23 -14.34 -2.93
CA LEU A 258 -3.14 -13.19 -2.82
C LEU A 258 -4.35 -13.29 -3.75
N ILE A 259 -4.15 -13.74 -4.98
CA ILE A 259 -5.23 -13.96 -5.95
C ILE A 259 -6.15 -15.11 -5.51
N GLU A 260 -5.58 -16.20 -4.98
CA GLU A 260 -6.37 -17.33 -4.46
C GLU A 260 -7.25 -16.91 -3.27
N LYS A 261 -6.76 -16.01 -2.41
CA LYS A 261 -7.52 -15.46 -1.28
C LYS A 261 -8.58 -14.46 -1.72
N ASN A 262 -8.22 -13.54 -2.62
CA ASN A 262 -9.06 -12.42 -3.03
C ASN A 262 -8.95 -12.20 -4.55
N PRO A 263 -9.68 -12.99 -5.36
CA PRO A 263 -9.56 -12.95 -6.82
C PRO A 263 -10.11 -11.66 -7.45
N ASP A 264 -10.91 -10.88 -6.73
CA ASP A 264 -11.51 -9.65 -7.27
C ASP A 264 -10.59 -8.42 -7.13
N VAL A 265 -9.42 -8.57 -6.49
CA VAL A 265 -8.46 -7.48 -6.29
C VAL A 265 -7.62 -7.28 -7.56
N ILE A 266 -8.03 -6.29 -8.36
CA ILE A 266 -7.43 -5.91 -9.65
C ILE A 266 -5.91 -5.73 -9.56
N ASN A 267 -5.40 -5.11 -8.49
CA ASN A 267 -3.97 -4.84 -8.36
C ASN A 267 -3.15 -6.13 -8.37
N TYR A 268 -3.61 -7.22 -7.75
CA TYR A 268 -2.85 -8.47 -7.72
C TYR A 268 -2.71 -9.09 -9.12
N TRP A 269 -3.79 -9.07 -9.91
CA TRP A 269 -3.75 -9.52 -11.30
C TRP A 269 -2.85 -8.65 -12.18
N LYS A 270 -2.87 -7.33 -11.98
CA LYS A 270 -1.96 -6.40 -12.67
C LYS A 270 -0.51 -6.71 -12.34
N GLU A 271 -0.20 -6.90 -11.06
CA GLU A 271 1.15 -7.17 -10.63
C GLU A 271 1.66 -8.53 -11.14
N ILE A 272 0.83 -9.58 -11.13
CA ILE A 272 1.22 -10.92 -11.60
C ILE A 272 1.33 -11.00 -13.12
N ALA A 273 0.46 -10.32 -13.87
CA ALA A 273 0.53 -10.25 -15.33
C ALA A 273 1.85 -9.62 -15.77
N SER A 274 2.21 -8.50 -15.13
CA SER A 274 3.48 -7.80 -15.33
C SER A 274 4.67 -8.69 -14.95
N ALA A 275 4.62 -9.39 -13.83
CA ALA A 275 5.68 -10.31 -13.42
C ALA A 275 5.87 -11.46 -14.44
N TYR A 276 4.78 -12.10 -14.87
CA TYR A 276 4.83 -13.15 -15.90
C TYR A 276 5.40 -12.67 -17.24
N GLN A 277 5.03 -11.45 -17.66
CA GLN A 277 5.58 -10.85 -18.88
C GLN A 277 7.10 -10.66 -18.77
N LYS A 278 7.58 -10.15 -17.62
CA LYS A 278 9.01 -9.89 -17.40
C LYS A 278 9.86 -11.16 -17.32
N ILE A 279 9.29 -12.29 -16.88
CA ILE A 279 9.98 -13.59 -16.87
C ILE A 279 9.73 -14.43 -18.15
N GLY A 280 9.13 -13.84 -19.20
CA GLY A 280 8.89 -14.51 -20.49
C GLY A 280 7.82 -15.60 -20.45
N LYS A 281 6.96 -15.65 -19.43
CA LYS A 281 5.84 -16.60 -19.33
C LYS A 281 4.59 -16.02 -19.99
N SER A 282 4.67 -15.77 -21.29
CA SER A 282 3.64 -15.05 -22.05
C SER A 282 2.25 -15.69 -21.97
N ASP A 283 2.14 -17.02 -21.97
CA ASP A 283 0.83 -17.69 -21.84
C ASP A 283 0.13 -17.39 -20.51
N LEU A 284 0.90 -17.29 -19.41
CA LEU A 284 0.37 -16.97 -18.08
C LEU A 284 0.04 -15.47 -17.96
N ALA A 285 0.85 -14.61 -18.58
CA ALA A 285 0.54 -13.19 -18.68
C ALA A 285 -0.75 -12.94 -19.49
N VAL A 286 -0.95 -13.65 -20.61
CA VAL A 286 -2.21 -13.60 -21.40
C VAL A 286 -3.40 -13.96 -20.54
N LYS A 287 -3.33 -15.07 -19.79
CA LYS A 287 -4.42 -15.48 -18.89
C LYS A 287 -4.71 -14.38 -17.87
N SER A 288 -3.67 -13.86 -17.22
CA SER A 288 -3.81 -12.81 -16.20
C SER A 288 -4.42 -11.52 -16.75
N TYR A 289 -4.05 -11.10 -17.97
CA TYR A 289 -4.67 -9.93 -18.62
C TYR A 289 -6.12 -10.17 -19.06
N LYS A 290 -6.50 -11.42 -19.38
CA LYS A 290 -7.90 -11.75 -19.65
C LYS A 290 -8.76 -11.64 -18.38
N GLU A 291 -8.27 -12.13 -17.25
CA GLU A 291 -8.93 -11.95 -15.95
C GLU A 291 -9.09 -10.44 -15.63
N LEU A 292 -8.07 -9.62 -15.88
CA LEU A 292 -8.18 -8.16 -15.73
C LEU A 292 -9.24 -7.53 -16.63
N ILE A 293 -9.43 -8.05 -17.85
CA ILE A 293 -10.46 -7.58 -18.77
C ILE A 293 -11.85 -7.99 -18.27
N ASP A 294 -11.98 -9.20 -17.73
CA ASP A 294 -13.25 -9.68 -17.18
C ASP A 294 -13.65 -8.91 -15.92
N LEU A 295 -12.69 -8.59 -15.04
CA LEU A 295 -12.90 -7.74 -13.86
C LEU A 295 -13.12 -6.26 -14.23
N GLN A 296 -12.44 -5.76 -15.27
CA GLN A 296 -12.52 -4.36 -15.70
C GLN A 296 -12.70 -4.24 -17.23
N PRO A 297 -13.91 -4.50 -17.76
CA PRO A 297 -14.14 -4.54 -19.20
C PRO A 297 -14.00 -3.18 -19.89
N LYS A 298 -13.98 -2.08 -19.12
CA LYS A 298 -13.75 -0.70 -19.60
C LYS A 298 -12.32 -0.19 -19.36
N ASN A 299 -11.41 -1.03 -18.86
CA ASN A 299 -10.02 -0.63 -18.69
C ASN A 299 -9.27 -0.79 -20.03
N ARG A 300 -8.96 0.35 -20.67
CA ARG A 300 -8.24 0.38 -21.95
C ARG A 300 -6.83 -0.23 -21.87
N ASP A 301 -6.16 -0.08 -20.73
CA ASP A 301 -4.77 -0.48 -20.55
C ASP A 301 -4.64 -2.01 -20.53
N SER A 302 -5.63 -2.72 -20.00
CA SER A 302 -5.66 -4.20 -20.03
C SER A 302 -5.71 -4.74 -21.46
N TYR A 303 -6.56 -4.17 -22.33
CA TYR A 303 -6.60 -4.55 -23.75
C TYR A 303 -5.30 -4.20 -24.47
N PHE A 304 -4.74 -3.03 -24.19
CA PHE A 304 -3.51 -2.57 -24.84
C PHE A 304 -2.30 -3.42 -24.43
N ASN A 305 -2.13 -3.72 -23.14
CA ASN A 305 -1.03 -4.56 -22.66
C ASN A 305 -1.14 -6.00 -23.21
N LEU A 306 -2.36 -6.54 -23.30
CA LEU A 306 -2.59 -7.83 -23.94
C LEU A 306 -2.24 -7.78 -25.44
N ALA A 307 -2.54 -6.68 -26.13
CA ALA A 307 -2.16 -6.50 -27.52
C ALA A 307 -0.64 -6.46 -27.70
N LEU A 308 0.09 -5.74 -26.84
CA LEU A 308 1.54 -5.72 -26.84
C LEU A 308 2.13 -7.10 -26.61
N LEU A 309 1.57 -7.88 -25.69
CA LEU A 309 2.01 -9.24 -25.44
C LEU A 309 1.82 -10.15 -26.67
N TYR A 310 0.67 -10.06 -27.35
CA TYR A 310 0.44 -10.77 -28.62
C TYR A 310 1.37 -10.30 -29.74
N LYS A 311 1.72 -9.01 -29.78
CA LYS A 311 2.72 -8.48 -30.71
C LYS A 311 4.08 -9.11 -30.45
N ASP A 312 4.52 -9.17 -29.20
CA ASP A 312 5.82 -9.73 -28.82
C ASP A 312 5.90 -11.24 -29.12
N MET A 313 4.76 -11.95 -29.10
CA MET A 313 4.64 -13.34 -29.55
C MET A 313 4.52 -13.51 -31.08
N GLY A 314 4.57 -12.43 -31.87
CA GLY A 314 4.43 -12.46 -33.33
C GLY A 314 3.00 -12.70 -33.83
N GLN A 315 2.00 -12.71 -32.94
CA GLN A 315 0.60 -12.94 -33.28
C GLN A 315 -0.09 -11.62 -33.69
N PHE A 316 0.37 -11.02 -34.78
CA PHE A 316 -0.01 -9.65 -35.17
C PHE A 316 -1.51 -9.46 -35.44
N SER A 317 -2.20 -10.46 -35.99
CA SER A 317 -3.66 -10.38 -36.20
C SER A 317 -4.42 -10.24 -34.88
N VAL A 318 -4.02 -11.02 -33.87
CA VAL A 318 -4.62 -10.99 -32.52
C VAL A 318 -4.25 -9.69 -31.82
N ALA A 319 -2.99 -9.27 -31.88
CA ALA A 319 -2.52 -8.00 -31.34
C ALA A 319 -3.36 -6.83 -31.86
N ARG A 320 -3.53 -6.73 -33.18
CA ARG A 320 -4.37 -5.71 -33.81
C ARG A 320 -5.81 -5.73 -33.29
N SER A 321 -6.42 -6.91 -33.15
CA SER A 321 -7.79 -6.99 -32.63
C SER A 321 -7.90 -6.39 -31.24
N TYR A 322 -6.91 -6.59 -30.38
CA TYR A 322 -6.88 -6.01 -29.03
C TYR A 322 -6.52 -4.51 -29.02
N LEU A 323 -5.65 -4.04 -29.91
CA LEU A 323 -5.41 -2.59 -30.11
C LEU A 323 -6.71 -1.87 -30.49
N GLN A 324 -7.50 -2.47 -31.39
CA GLN A 324 -8.79 -1.91 -31.80
C GLN A 324 -9.82 -1.93 -30.66
N LYS A 325 -9.82 -2.95 -29.81
CA LYS A 325 -10.65 -2.95 -28.59
C LYS A 325 -10.22 -1.83 -27.63
N ALA A 326 -8.92 -1.66 -27.40
CA ALA A 326 -8.39 -0.56 -26.59
C ALA A 326 -8.81 0.82 -27.11
N ALA A 327 -8.71 1.05 -28.43
CA ALA A 327 -9.16 2.27 -29.09
C ALA A 327 -10.69 2.49 -29.00
N ARG A 328 -11.50 1.43 -29.08
CA ARG A 328 -12.97 1.53 -28.91
C ARG A 328 -13.36 1.88 -27.48
N VAL A 329 -12.66 1.32 -26.49
CA VAL A 329 -12.89 1.62 -25.07
C VAL A 329 -12.49 3.06 -24.74
N SER A 330 -11.50 3.61 -25.44
CA SER A 330 -11.03 4.99 -25.26
C SER A 330 -10.82 5.71 -26.61
N PRO A 331 -11.88 6.22 -27.26
CA PRO A 331 -11.83 6.76 -28.63
C PRO A 331 -10.87 7.93 -28.89
N GLY A 332 -10.47 8.68 -27.86
CA GLY A 332 -9.47 9.77 -27.97
C GLY A 332 -8.02 9.32 -27.71
N TRP A 333 -7.80 8.04 -27.42
CA TRP A 333 -6.47 7.52 -27.19
C TRP A 333 -5.87 7.02 -28.49
N ASP A 334 -4.94 7.80 -29.03
CA ASP A 334 -4.34 7.60 -30.34
C ASP A 334 -3.26 6.50 -30.37
N TYR A 335 -2.74 6.13 -29.20
CA TYR A 335 -1.61 5.21 -29.07
C TYR A 335 -1.86 3.81 -29.63
N PRO A 336 -3.02 3.14 -29.41
CA PRO A 336 -3.26 1.82 -29.99
C PRO A 336 -3.24 1.83 -31.52
N LEU A 337 -3.74 2.90 -32.15
CA LEU A 337 -3.69 3.07 -33.61
C LEU A 337 -2.28 3.40 -34.11
N TYR A 338 -1.50 4.15 -33.32
CA TYR A 338 -0.09 4.38 -33.60
C TYR A 338 0.70 3.07 -33.60
N ILE A 339 0.49 2.19 -32.61
CA ILE A 339 1.09 0.86 -32.58
C ILE A 339 0.59 -0.01 -33.74
N GLU A 340 -0.70 0.07 -34.13
CA GLU A 340 -1.23 -0.65 -35.30
C GLU A 340 -0.52 -0.21 -36.60
N ALA A 341 -0.27 1.09 -36.77
CA ALA A 341 0.49 1.61 -37.92
C ALA A 341 1.95 1.12 -37.92
N GLN A 342 2.60 1.11 -36.76
CA GLN A 342 3.96 0.57 -36.61
C GLN A 342 4.04 -0.92 -36.95
N LEU A 343 3.01 -1.71 -36.62
CA LEU A 343 2.94 -3.13 -37.00
C LEU A 343 2.95 -3.31 -38.52
N TYR A 344 2.18 -2.49 -39.25
CA TYR A 344 2.17 -2.54 -40.72
C TYR A 344 3.51 -2.11 -41.30
N GLU A 345 4.06 -0.99 -40.83
CA GLU A 345 5.35 -0.48 -41.27
C GLU A 345 6.49 -1.50 -41.06
N GLN A 346 6.55 -2.10 -39.87
CA GLN A 346 7.55 -3.11 -39.54
C GLN A 346 7.37 -4.38 -40.38
N SER A 347 6.13 -4.79 -40.63
CA SER A 347 5.86 -5.95 -41.49
C SER A 347 6.34 -5.70 -42.92
N ALA A 348 6.08 -4.50 -43.46
CA ALA A 348 6.54 -4.11 -44.79
C ALA A 348 8.07 -4.11 -44.88
N ARG A 349 8.72 -3.46 -43.90
CA ARG A 349 10.18 -3.37 -43.80
C ARG A 349 10.88 -4.72 -43.74
N ASN A 350 10.26 -5.70 -43.09
CA ASN A 350 10.84 -7.03 -42.91
C ASN A 350 10.60 -7.98 -44.10
N CYS A 351 9.76 -7.61 -45.06
CA CYS A 351 9.42 -8.48 -46.19
C CYS A 351 10.23 -8.13 -47.45
N GLY A 352 10.09 -6.90 -47.95
CA GLY A 352 10.63 -6.48 -49.24
C GLY A 352 10.29 -5.03 -49.59
N PHE A 353 10.48 -4.66 -50.85
CA PHE A 353 10.13 -3.33 -51.37
C PHE A 353 9.45 -3.37 -52.75
N GLU A 354 8.78 -4.47 -53.04
CA GLU A 354 7.96 -4.66 -54.24
C GLU A 354 6.61 -3.94 -54.09
N PHE A 355 5.81 -3.94 -55.16
CA PHE A 355 4.51 -3.25 -55.20
C PHE A 355 3.59 -3.67 -54.04
N GLU A 356 3.54 -4.96 -53.72
CA GLU A 356 2.76 -5.51 -52.61
C GLU A 356 3.22 -4.96 -51.25
N ASP A 357 4.54 -4.80 -51.04
CA ASP A 357 5.11 -4.23 -49.81
C ASP A 357 4.77 -2.74 -49.68
N LYS A 358 4.82 -2.02 -50.81
CA LYS A 358 4.41 -0.60 -50.89
C LYS A 358 2.93 -0.41 -50.57
N LEU A 359 2.04 -1.35 -50.92
CA LEU A 359 0.64 -1.31 -50.48
C LEU A 359 0.51 -1.40 -48.95
N VAL A 360 1.39 -2.13 -48.27
CA VAL A 360 1.42 -2.21 -46.81
C VAL A 360 1.98 -0.92 -46.19
N TYR A 361 3.02 -0.31 -46.80
CA TYR A 361 3.44 1.04 -46.42
C TYR A 361 2.32 2.06 -46.60
N LEU A 362 1.52 1.96 -47.68
CA LEU A 362 0.35 2.81 -47.87
C LEU A 362 -0.66 2.62 -46.73
N LEU A 363 -0.95 1.38 -46.33
CA LEU A 363 -1.83 1.10 -45.18
C LEU A 363 -1.28 1.70 -43.87
N ALA A 364 0.03 1.60 -43.64
CA ALA A 364 0.70 2.22 -42.50
C ALA A 364 0.51 3.74 -42.52
N VAL A 365 0.81 4.39 -43.66
CA VAL A 365 0.65 5.84 -43.86
C VAL A 365 -0.80 6.28 -43.65
N GLU A 366 -1.78 5.56 -44.18
CA GLU A 366 -3.19 5.88 -43.97
C GLU A 366 -3.60 5.75 -42.50
N THR A 367 -3.03 4.78 -41.78
CA THR A 367 -3.27 4.60 -40.35
C THR A 367 -2.60 5.72 -39.53
N TYR A 368 -1.35 6.10 -39.84
CA TYR A 368 -0.69 7.25 -39.23
C TYR A 368 -1.42 8.57 -39.51
N LYS A 369 -1.96 8.77 -40.73
CA LYS A 369 -2.79 9.94 -41.04
C LYS A 369 -4.03 10.02 -40.16
N LYS A 370 -4.63 8.87 -39.77
CA LYS A 370 -5.74 8.86 -38.81
C LYS A 370 -5.26 9.29 -37.43
N VAL A 371 -4.14 8.76 -36.95
CA VAL A 371 -3.52 9.14 -35.66
C VAL A 371 -3.21 10.64 -35.62
N ALA A 372 -2.59 11.19 -36.66
CA ALA A 372 -2.26 12.61 -36.76
C ALA A 372 -3.49 13.53 -36.67
N ARG A 373 -4.65 13.08 -37.18
CA ARG A 373 -5.92 13.82 -37.11
C ARG A 373 -6.61 13.74 -35.75
N MET A 374 -6.21 12.80 -34.88
CA MET A 374 -6.79 12.68 -33.54
C MET A 374 -6.27 13.73 -32.56
N GLU A 375 -5.20 14.45 -32.92
CA GLU A 375 -4.56 15.48 -32.09
C GLU A 375 -4.17 14.97 -30.68
N GLY A 376 -3.89 13.66 -30.57
CA GLY A 376 -3.41 13.04 -29.34
C GLY A 376 -1.89 13.15 -29.14
N VAL A 377 -1.39 12.49 -28.10
CA VAL A 377 0.03 12.54 -27.69
C VAL A 377 1.00 12.09 -28.79
N HIS A 378 0.56 11.20 -29.69
CA HIS A 378 1.36 10.63 -30.78
C HIS A 378 1.07 11.25 -32.14
N ALA A 379 0.23 12.29 -32.21
CA ALA A 379 -0.20 12.89 -33.48
C ALA A 379 0.98 13.49 -34.27
N SER A 380 1.89 14.19 -33.59
CA SER A 380 3.09 14.80 -34.20
C SER A 380 4.02 13.74 -34.77
N GLN A 381 4.35 12.71 -33.98
CA GLN A 381 5.19 11.61 -34.42
C GLN A 381 4.55 10.86 -35.61
N ALA A 382 3.23 10.68 -35.60
CA ALA A 382 2.52 10.08 -36.71
C ALA A 382 2.62 10.93 -37.99
N ALA A 383 2.52 12.26 -37.90
CA ALA A 383 2.71 13.15 -39.04
C ALA A 383 4.14 13.06 -39.61
N ASP A 384 5.15 12.97 -38.74
CA ASP A 384 6.54 12.76 -39.15
C ASP A 384 6.72 11.42 -39.87
N ARG A 385 6.09 10.34 -39.37
CA ARG A 385 6.09 9.03 -40.04
C ARG A 385 5.43 9.10 -41.42
N VAL A 386 4.34 9.85 -41.58
CA VAL A 386 3.67 10.04 -42.89
C VAL A 386 4.63 10.68 -43.90
N ASN A 387 5.36 11.72 -43.50
CA ASN A 387 6.34 12.37 -44.35
C ASN A 387 7.50 11.43 -44.70
N ALA A 388 8.03 10.72 -43.71
CA ALA A 388 9.15 9.79 -43.88
C ALA A 388 8.84 8.61 -44.82
N LEU A 389 7.58 8.17 -44.87
CA LEU A 389 7.14 7.04 -45.69
C LEU A 389 6.59 7.45 -47.07
N SER A 390 6.58 8.75 -47.40
CA SER A 390 6.01 9.26 -48.66
C SER A 390 6.66 8.67 -49.91
N GLY A 391 7.96 8.36 -49.87
CA GLY A 391 8.67 7.67 -50.95
C GLY A 391 8.53 6.14 -50.95
N SER A 392 7.82 5.57 -49.99
CA SER A 392 7.67 4.12 -49.79
C SER A 392 6.30 3.58 -50.19
N ILE A 393 5.38 4.45 -50.62
CA ILE A 393 4.05 4.06 -51.14
C ILE A 393 4.09 3.90 -52.66
N PRO A 394 3.11 3.22 -53.30
CA PRO A 394 3.13 3.01 -54.74
C PRO A 394 2.93 4.32 -55.51
N THR A 395 3.65 4.48 -56.61
CA THR A 395 3.56 5.65 -57.49
C THR A 395 2.44 5.51 -58.54
N SER A 396 2.02 6.63 -59.14
CA SER A 396 1.06 6.64 -60.26
C SER A 396 1.50 5.74 -61.42
N GLU A 397 2.80 5.71 -61.71
CA GLU A 397 3.40 4.88 -62.75
C GLU A 397 3.28 3.37 -62.43
N GLU A 398 3.52 2.98 -61.18
CA GLU A 398 3.38 1.59 -60.74
C GLU A 398 1.95 1.07 -60.85
N TYR A 399 0.95 1.92 -60.54
CA TYR A 399 -0.46 1.60 -60.74
C TYR A 399 -0.82 1.49 -62.23
N PHE A 400 -0.32 2.43 -63.06
CA PHE A 400 -0.56 2.46 -64.49
C PHE A 400 -0.08 1.18 -65.20
N PHE A 401 1.16 0.76 -64.95
CA PHE A 401 1.70 -0.47 -65.56
C PHE A 401 0.94 -1.74 -65.17
N ARG A 402 0.28 -1.72 -63.99
CA ARG A 402 -0.56 -2.83 -63.50
C ARG A 402 -2.03 -2.71 -63.91
N LYS A 403 -2.39 -1.69 -64.70
CA LYS A 403 -3.76 -1.41 -65.15
C LYS A 403 -4.77 -1.23 -64.00
N ILE A 404 -4.29 -0.73 -62.86
CA ILE A 404 -5.11 -0.43 -61.69
C ILE A 404 -5.70 0.97 -61.86
N LYS A 405 -7.00 1.12 -61.59
CA LYS A 405 -7.69 2.41 -61.71
C LYS A 405 -7.62 3.19 -60.39
N ASN A 406 -7.65 4.52 -60.48
CA ASN A 406 -7.79 5.37 -59.29
C ASN A 406 -9.08 5.00 -58.54
N GLY A 407 -9.00 4.90 -57.21
CA GLY A 407 -10.11 4.46 -56.35
C GLY A 407 -10.37 2.95 -56.35
N GLN A 408 -9.61 2.14 -57.10
CA GLN A 408 -9.76 0.69 -57.06
C GLN A 408 -9.27 0.14 -55.72
N GLU A 409 -10.10 -0.68 -55.07
CA GLU A 409 -9.72 -1.41 -53.86
C GLU A 409 -8.78 -2.57 -54.20
N ILE A 410 -7.64 -2.63 -53.53
CA ILE A 410 -6.62 -3.66 -53.67
C ILE A 410 -6.51 -4.39 -52.35
N LYS A 411 -6.74 -5.70 -52.38
CA LYS A 411 -6.54 -6.55 -51.20
C LYS A 411 -5.03 -6.72 -50.95
N ILE A 412 -4.61 -6.46 -49.71
CA ILE A 412 -3.25 -6.79 -49.27
C ILE A 412 -3.16 -8.30 -49.14
N ASN A 413 -2.32 -8.89 -49.98
CA ASN A 413 -2.05 -10.32 -50.03
C ASN A 413 -0.53 -10.52 -50.08
N GLY A 414 -0.06 -11.69 -49.66
CA GLY A 414 1.35 -12.07 -49.72
C GLY A 414 1.78 -12.80 -48.46
N LYS A 415 2.79 -13.66 -48.58
CA LYS A 415 3.26 -14.55 -47.50
C LYS A 415 3.61 -13.81 -46.20
N CYS A 416 4.05 -12.56 -46.27
CA CYS A 416 4.36 -11.72 -45.11
C CYS A 416 3.12 -11.04 -44.48
N TYR A 417 1.99 -11.00 -45.19
CA TYR A 417 0.86 -10.11 -44.92
C TYR A 417 -0.47 -10.81 -44.73
N ASP A 418 -0.50 -12.14 -44.74
CA ASP A 418 -1.73 -12.94 -44.57
C ASP A 418 -2.51 -12.58 -43.29
N TRP A 419 -1.82 -12.08 -42.27
CA TRP A 419 -2.43 -11.62 -41.02
C TRP A 419 -3.21 -10.30 -41.15
N ILE A 420 -2.93 -9.48 -42.18
CA ILE A 420 -3.49 -8.14 -42.35
C ILE A 420 -4.94 -8.24 -42.80
N ASN A 421 -5.28 -9.01 -43.84
CA ASN A 421 -6.67 -9.17 -44.33
C ASN A 421 -7.44 -7.83 -44.44
N LYS A 422 -6.82 -6.81 -45.05
CA LYS A 422 -7.41 -5.49 -45.34
C LYS A 422 -7.22 -5.13 -46.82
N THR A 423 -7.98 -4.14 -47.28
CA THR A 423 -7.78 -3.51 -48.58
C THR A 423 -7.24 -2.09 -48.42
N VAL A 424 -6.60 -1.59 -49.46
CA VAL A 424 -6.24 -0.18 -49.64
C VAL A 424 -6.79 0.31 -50.96
N SER A 425 -7.18 1.58 -51.02
CA SER A 425 -7.60 2.23 -52.27
C SER A 425 -6.38 2.76 -53.02
N ALA A 426 -6.26 2.45 -54.30
CA ALA A 426 -5.31 3.12 -55.17
C ALA A 426 -5.61 4.63 -55.21
N LYS A 427 -4.58 5.46 -55.04
CA LYS A 427 -4.68 6.93 -55.01
C LYS A 427 -3.51 7.52 -55.77
N PHE A 428 -3.80 8.12 -56.92
CA PHE A 428 -2.79 8.73 -57.79
C PHE A 428 -3.40 9.74 -58.76
#